data_AF-A0AAW9EAY4-F1
#
_entry.id   AF-A0AAW9EAY4-F1
#
_cell.length_a   1.000
_cell.length_b   1.000
_cell.length_c   1.000
_cell.angle_alpha   90.00
_cell.angle_beta   90.00
_cell.angle_gamma   90.00
#
_symmetry.space_group_name_H-M   'P 1'
#
loop_
_entity.id
_entity.type
_entity.pdbx_description
1 polymer ?
#
loop_
_entity_poly.entity_id
_entity_poly.type
_entity_poly.pdbx_seq_one_letter_code
_entity_poly.pdbx_strand_id
1 'polypeptide(L)'
;NIPPHNLGEVIDGCLAYVDNEDITIEELMEYITGPDFPTAAIINGRRGILDAYRTGRGKIYIRAQADIETDEKTGRETIIVTEIPYQVNKA
;
A
#
# COMPACT_ATOMS: atom_id res chain seq x y z
N ASN A 1 -11.25 4.34 10.50
CA ASN A 1 -10.35 5.01 9.56
C ASN A 1 -10.22 4.07 8.36
N ILE A 2 -10.54 4.53 7.16
CA ILE A 2 -10.54 3.72 5.93
C ILE A 2 -9.49 4.37 5.01
N PRO A 3 -8.43 3.64 4.63
CA PRO A 3 -7.41 4.20 3.76
C PRO A 3 -7.94 4.37 2.33
N PRO A 4 -7.33 5.24 1.52
CA PRO A 4 -7.67 5.38 0.10
C PRO A 4 -7.30 4.13 -0.71
N HIS A 5 -7.98 3.96 -1.85
CA HIS A 5 -7.81 2.85 -2.79
C HIS A 5 -7.80 3.35 -4.23
N ASN A 6 -7.25 2.55 -5.13
CA ASN A 6 -7.23 2.87 -6.55
C ASN A 6 -8.62 2.73 -7.17
N LEU A 7 -9.07 3.74 -7.92
CA LEU A 7 -10.41 3.73 -8.52
C LEU A 7 -10.59 2.61 -9.55
N GLY A 8 -9.57 2.32 -10.36
CA GLY A 8 -9.64 1.27 -11.38
C GLY A 8 -9.88 -0.09 -10.75
N GLU A 9 -9.05 -0.45 -9.76
CA GLU A 9 -9.18 -1.71 -9.00
C GLU A 9 -10.56 -1.85 -8.34
N VAL A 10 -11.09 -0.76 -7.77
CA VAL A 10 -12.41 -0.79 -7.13
C VAL A 10 -13.52 -1.03 -8.15
N ILE A 11 -13.46 -0.39 -9.33
CA ILE A 11 -14.45 -0.63 -10.39
C ILE A 11 -14.36 -2.08 -10.88
N ASP A 12 -13.15 -2.60 -11.09
CA ASP A 12 -12.95 -3.99 -11.51
C ASP A 12 -13.50 -4.99 -10.47
N GLY A 13 -13.25 -4.75 -9.19
CA GLY A 13 -13.83 -5.55 -8.09
C GLY A 13 -15.35 -5.45 -8.02
N CYS A 14 -15.94 -4.28 -8.29
CA CYS A 14 -17.40 -4.12 -8.37
C CYS A 14 -17.98 -4.91 -9.55
N LEU A 15 -17.34 -4.89 -10.72
CA LEU A 15 -17.78 -5.67 -11.88
C LEU A 15 -17.67 -7.17 -11.60
N ALA A 16 -16.58 -7.61 -10.97
CA ALA A 16 -16.39 -9.01 -10.58
C ALA A 16 -17.50 -9.50 -9.63
N TYR A 17 -17.95 -8.66 -8.68
CA TYR A 17 -19.07 -8.98 -7.80
C TYR A 17 -20.42 -9.02 -8.54
N VAL A 18 -20.63 -8.14 -9.53
CA VAL A 18 -21.83 -8.18 -10.37
C VAL A 18 -21.88 -9.48 -11.19
N ASP A 19 -20.74 -9.96 -11.68
CA ASP A 19 -20.65 -11.18 -12.46
C ASP A 19 -20.76 -12.46 -11.60
N ASN A 20 -20.32 -12.40 -10.34
CA ASN A 20 -20.38 -13.51 -9.38
C ASN A 20 -20.72 -13.00 -7.96
N GLU A 21 -21.97 -13.16 -7.55
CA GLU A 21 -22.44 -12.73 -6.21
C GLU A 21 -21.83 -13.55 -5.07
N ASP A 22 -21.38 -14.78 -5.35
CA ASP A 22 -20.73 -15.69 -4.40
C ASP A 22 -19.20 -15.50 -4.32
N ILE A 23 -18.65 -14.49 -5.01
CA ILE A 23 -17.20 -14.21 -4.99
C ILE A 23 -16.70 -14.00 -3.56
N THR A 24 -15.61 -14.68 -3.25
CA THR A 24 -15.00 -14.65 -1.92
C THR A 24 -14.16 -13.39 -1.71
N ILE A 25 -13.83 -13.09 -0.45
CA ILE A 25 -12.93 -11.98 -0.12
C ILE A 25 -11.55 -12.21 -0.74
N GLU A 26 -11.07 -13.46 -0.73
CA GLU A 26 -9.78 -13.83 -1.31
C GLU A 26 -9.73 -13.57 -2.82
N GLU A 27 -10.81 -13.86 -3.53
CA GLU A 27 -10.94 -13.60 -4.97
C GLU A 27 -11.08 -12.09 -5.24
N LEU A 28 -11.85 -11.34 -4.44
CA LEU A 28 -11.92 -9.89 -4.55
C LEU A 28 -10.57 -9.20 -4.34
N MET A 29 -9.70 -9.79 -3.51
CA MET A 29 -8.35 -9.30 -3.27
C MET A 29 -7.38 -9.52 -4.45
N GLU A 30 -7.77 -10.29 -5.47
CA GLU A 30 -7.02 -10.37 -6.73
C GLU A 30 -7.24 -9.11 -7.59
N TYR A 31 -8.40 -8.47 -7.45
CA TYR A 31 -8.74 -7.21 -8.12
C TYR A 31 -8.30 -5.99 -7.30
N ILE A 32 -8.52 -6.02 -5.98
CA ILE A 32 -8.17 -4.93 -5.06
C ILE A 32 -6.94 -5.35 -4.24
N THR A 33 -5.76 -5.00 -4.74
CA THR A 33 -4.49 -5.53 -4.23
C THR A 33 -4.14 -4.94 -2.86
N GLY A 34 -4.57 -3.71 -2.60
CA GLY A 34 -4.30 -3.01 -1.36
C GLY A 34 -4.77 -1.55 -1.36
N PRO A 35 -4.50 -0.82 -0.27
CA PRO A 35 -4.68 0.63 -0.25
C PRO A 35 -3.69 1.35 -1.17
N ASP A 36 -4.11 2.46 -1.75
CA ASP A 36 -3.34 3.29 -2.67
C ASP A 36 -3.18 4.70 -2.08
N PHE A 37 -1.96 5.03 -1.63
CA PHE A 37 -1.67 6.30 -0.96
C PHE A 37 -1.12 7.34 -1.96
N PRO A 38 -1.59 8.61 -1.90
CA PRO A 38 -1.16 9.64 -2.85
C PRO A 38 0.32 10.03 -2.69
N THR A 39 0.95 9.67 -1.58
CA THR A 39 2.38 9.91 -1.30
C THR A 39 3.27 8.75 -1.72
N ALA A 40 2.71 7.77 -2.43
CA ALA A 40 3.31 6.45 -2.60
C ALA A 40 3.70 5.87 -1.22
N ALA A 41 4.93 5.39 -1.05
CA ALA A 41 5.47 4.70 0.12
C ALA A 41 5.30 3.18 0.12
N ILE A 42 6.06 2.54 1.01
CA ILE A 42 6.16 1.09 1.11
C ILE A 42 5.25 0.59 2.23
N ILE A 43 4.27 -0.24 1.89
CA ILE A 43 3.46 -0.95 2.88
C ILE A 43 4.22 -2.19 3.36
N ASN A 44 4.48 -2.27 4.66
CA ASN A 44 5.15 -3.41 5.28
C ASN A 44 4.12 -4.40 5.84
N GLY A 45 4.06 -5.58 5.22
CA GLY A 45 3.32 -6.72 5.71
C GLY A 45 1.90 -6.83 5.16
N ARG A 46 1.63 -7.93 4.44
CA ARG A 46 0.33 -8.23 3.82
C ARG A 46 -0.75 -8.68 4.82
N ARG A 47 -0.34 -9.28 5.96
CA ARG A 47 -1.28 -9.84 6.94
C ARG A 47 -2.22 -8.79 7.54
N GLY A 48 -1.73 -7.59 7.79
CA GLY A 48 -2.54 -6.51 8.33
C GLY A 48 -3.64 -6.03 7.38
N ILE A 49 -3.39 -6.10 6.07
CA ILE A 49 -4.37 -5.79 5.02
C ILE A 49 -5.43 -6.90 4.96
N LEU A 50 -4.99 -8.17 4.91
CA LEU A 50 -5.87 -9.34 4.91
C LEU A 50 -6.84 -9.34 6.10
N ASP A 51 -6.32 -9.12 7.32
CA ASP A 51 -7.13 -9.06 8.53
C ASP A 51 -8.12 -7.89 8.47
N ALA A 52 -7.69 -6.72 7.95
CA ALA A 52 -8.55 -5.56 7.77
C ALA A 52 -9.68 -5.82 6.79
N TYR A 53 -9.43 -6.50 5.67
CA TYR A 53 -10.47 -6.80 4.68
C TYR A 53 -11.45 -7.86 5.15
N ARG A 54 -11.00 -8.87 5.88
CA ARG A 54 -11.89 -9.91 6.43
C ARG A 54 -12.72 -9.44 7.62
N THR A 55 -12.15 -8.61 8.49
CA THR A 55 -12.76 -8.29 9.81
C THR A 55 -13.16 -6.83 9.98
N GLY A 56 -12.78 -5.97 9.05
CA GLY A 56 -12.87 -4.51 9.18
C GLY A 56 -11.85 -3.91 10.14
N ARG A 57 -10.93 -4.71 10.71
CA ARG A 57 -9.90 -4.26 11.65
C ARG A 57 -8.54 -4.87 11.32
N GLY A 58 -7.53 -4.02 11.15
CA GLY A 58 -6.15 -4.43 10.94
C GLY A 58 -5.19 -3.27 11.16
N LYS A 59 -3.90 -3.59 11.26
CA LYS A 59 -2.82 -2.61 11.39
C LYS A 59 -1.96 -2.67 10.14
N ILE A 60 -1.77 -1.52 9.51
CA ILE A 60 -0.93 -1.36 8.32
C ILE A 60 0.23 -0.44 8.68
N TYR A 61 1.45 -0.85 8.37
CA TYR A 61 2.66 -0.06 8.62
C TYR A 61 3.16 0.51 7.30
N ILE A 62 3.31 1.83 7.23
CA ILE A 62 3.80 2.55 6.05
C ILE A 62 5.21 3.05 6.34
N ARG A 63 6.15 2.85 5.40
CA ARG A 63 7.55 3.26 5.51
C ARG A 63 7.93 4.14 4.32
N ALA A 64 8.74 5.16 4.58
CA ALA A 64 9.43 5.94 3.58
C ALA A 64 10.24 5.05 2.63
N GLN A 65 10.34 5.44 1.36
CA GLN A 65 11.33 4.87 0.46
C GLN A 65 12.63 5.65 0.62
N ALA A 66 13.71 4.92 0.90
CA ALA A 66 15.04 5.49 1.05
C ALA A 66 16.10 4.50 0.57
N ASP A 67 17.11 5.04 -0.09
CA ASP A 67 18.25 4.31 -0.62
C ASP A 67 19.55 4.85 -0.03
N ILE A 68 20.57 3.99 0.06
CA ILE A 68 21.91 4.35 0.52
C ILE A 68 22.82 4.38 -0.70
N GLU A 69 23.35 5.55 -1.04
CA GLU A 69 24.34 5.72 -2.09
C GLU A 69 25.74 5.84 -1.47
N THR A 70 26.69 5.08 -2.00
CA THR A 70 28.11 5.15 -1.60
C THR A 70 28.90 5.83 -2.71
N ASP A 71 29.59 6.92 -2.37
CA ASP A 71 30.51 7.58 -3.30
C ASP A 71 31.73 6.69 -3.56
N GLU A 72 31.89 6.21 -4.79
CA GLU A 72 32.98 5.31 -5.18
C GLU A 72 34.39 5.91 -4.99
N LYS A 73 34.52 7.24 -4.97
CA LYS A 73 35.82 7.93 -4.84
C LYS A 73 36.17 8.23 -3.40
N THR A 74 35.17 8.59 -2.58
CA THR A 74 35.39 9.04 -1.19
C THR A 74 34.99 8.02 -0.14
N GLY A 75 34.26 6.97 -0.52
CA GLY A 75 33.72 5.94 0.38
C GLY A 75 32.64 6.46 1.34
N ARG A 76 32.15 7.69 1.13
CA ARG A 76 31.11 8.29 1.99
C ARG A 76 29.73 7.75 1.60
N GLU A 77 28.92 7.44 2.60
CA GLU A 77 27.54 7.03 2.43
C GLU A 77 26.59 8.23 2.54
N THR A 78 25.58 8.28 1.68
CA THR A 78 24.50 9.27 1.69
C THR A 78 23.17 8.53 1.67
N ILE A 79 22.28 8.87 2.60
CA ILE A 79 20.92 8.35 2.62
C ILE A 79 20.03 9.31 1.83
N ILE A 80 19.39 8.81 0.77
CA ILE A 80 18.46 9.57 -0.06
C ILE A 80 17.05 9.07 0.23
N VAL A 81 16.19 9.95 0.76
CA VAL A 81 14.78 9.66 1.00
C VAL A 81 13.94 10.25 -0.14
N THR A 82 13.28 9.41 -0.92
CA THR A 82 12.50 9.80 -2.10
C THR A 82 11.03 10.03 -1.78
N GLU A 83 10.47 9.25 -0.85
CA GLU A 83 9.04 9.26 -0.52
C GLU A 83 8.83 9.23 1.00
N ILE A 84 7.78 9.91 1.49
CA ILE A 84 7.44 9.94 2.92
C ILE A 84 6.07 9.29 3.17
N PRO A 85 5.83 8.73 4.36
CA PRO A 85 4.53 8.14 4.68
C PRO A 85 3.39 9.16 4.61
N TYR A 86 2.19 8.65 4.32
CA TYR A 86 0.98 9.45 4.23
C TYR A 86 0.71 10.26 5.52
N GLN A 87 0.31 11.53 5.37
CA GLN A 87 0.04 12.48 6.46
C GLN A 87 1.23 12.87 7.35
N VAL A 88 2.47 12.58 6.93
CA VAL A 88 3.67 13.08 7.62
C VAL A 88 4.04 14.49 7.14
N ASN A 89 4.31 15.40 8.07
CA ASN A 89 4.81 16.74 7.75
C ASN A 89 6.34 16.70 7.54
N LYS A 90 6.81 17.33 6.47
CA LYS A 90 8.24 17.42 6.13
C LYS A 90 8.96 18.60 6.82
N ALA A 91 8.22 19.63 7.25
CA ALA A 91 8.75 20.90 7.74
C ALA A 91 9.23 20.85 9.20
#